data_AF-A0A2T6G1G9-F1
#
_entry.id   AF-A0A2T6G1G9-F1
#
_cell.length_a   1.000
_cell.length_b   1.000
_cell.length_c   1.000
_cell.angle_alpha   90.00
_cell.angle_beta   90.00
_cell.angle_gamma   90.00
#
_symmetry.space_group_name_H-M   'P 1'
#
loop_
_entity.id
_entity.type
_entity.pdbx_description
1 polymer ?
#
loop_
_entity_poly.entity_id
_entity_poly.type
_entity_poly.pdbx_seq_one_letter_code
_entity_poly.pdbx_strand_id
1 'polypeptide(L)'
;MVEIRHSFIMETDSLIIREFTLEDLAGLRELTRQTEITDVLPDWRMSEEQLNQFLSFVISSYENFDPDHVRFLLALEHKQDRRLIGWCGVFPNDLLPPAEREIAYAVSKDYRNRGYVSEAVRAVAAHVFECTSLGEIVAIVKPFNAPSRRVAEKAGFEHRRRVTLSDQCEYDYFILSKAKERR
;
A
#
# COMPACT_ATOMS: atom_id res chain seq x y z
N MET A 1 -24.05 -20.47 11.22
CA MET A 1 -23.96 -19.12 10.64
C MET A 1 -22.69 -19.11 9.83
N VAL A 2 -22.77 -18.84 8.52
CA VAL A 2 -21.56 -18.72 7.69
C VAL A 2 -21.05 -17.30 7.90
N GLU A 3 -19.98 -17.14 8.67
CA GLU A 3 -19.22 -15.89 8.66
C GLU A 3 -18.59 -15.76 7.28
N ILE A 4 -19.09 -14.82 6.49
CA ILE A 4 -18.46 -14.44 5.23
C ILE A 4 -17.19 -13.69 5.63
N ARG A 5 -16.06 -14.40 5.71
CA ARG A 5 -14.75 -13.78 5.87
C ARG A 5 -14.45 -13.00 4.59
N HIS A 6 -14.24 -11.69 4.72
CA HIS A 6 -13.71 -10.89 3.64
C HIS A 6 -12.24 -11.27 3.46
N SER A 7 -11.92 -11.96 2.36
CA SER A 7 -10.55 -12.36 2.07
C SER A 7 -9.99 -11.44 0.99
N PHE A 8 -8.87 -10.79 1.28
CA PHE A 8 -8.16 -9.97 0.30
C PHE A 8 -7.25 -10.87 -0.54
N ILE A 9 -7.74 -11.28 -1.72
CA ILE A 9 -6.91 -11.88 -2.75
C ILE A 9 -7.25 -11.27 -4.10
N MET A 10 -6.24 -10.70 -4.75
CA MET A 10 -6.32 -10.16 -6.10
C MET A 10 -5.20 -10.74 -6.93
N GLU A 11 -5.52 -11.05 -8.18
CA GLU A 11 -4.52 -11.46 -9.16
C GLU A 11 -4.35 -10.40 -10.22
N THR A 12 -3.10 -10.22 -10.62
CA THR A 12 -2.70 -9.35 -11.71
C THR A 12 -1.87 -10.17 -12.71
N ASP A 13 -1.31 -9.55 -13.74
CA ASP A 13 -0.49 -10.25 -14.74
C ASP A 13 0.75 -10.88 -14.10
N SER A 14 1.39 -10.16 -13.17
CA SER A 14 2.66 -10.56 -12.56
C SER A 14 2.57 -10.90 -11.07
N LEU A 15 1.54 -10.42 -10.37
CA LEU A 15 1.46 -10.53 -8.91
C LEU A 15 0.22 -11.27 -8.43
N ILE A 16 0.40 -11.96 -7.29
CA ILE A 16 -0.67 -12.30 -6.36
C ILE A 16 -0.59 -11.28 -5.23
N ILE A 17 -1.66 -10.52 -5.03
CA ILE A 17 -1.79 -9.55 -3.95
C ILE A 17 -2.69 -10.19 -2.91
N ARG A 18 -2.16 -10.44 -1.72
CA ARG A 18 -2.87 -11.25 -0.72
C ARG A 18 -2.65 -10.75 0.69
N GLU A 19 -3.48 -11.23 1.60
CA GLU A 19 -3.20 -11.13 3.03
C GLU A 19 -1.82 -11.68 3.38
N PHE A 20 -1.17 -10.99 4.31
CA PHE A 20 0.05 -11.47 4.95
C PHE A 20 -0.22 -12.74 5.76
N THR A 21 0.79 -13.62 5.84
CA THR A 21 0.84 -14.75 6.76
C THR A 21 2.11 -14.66 7.62
N LEU A 22 2.20 -15.46 8.68
CA LEU A 22 3.42 -15.53 9.50
C LEU A 22 4.64 -16.04 8.71
N GLU A 23 4.42 -16.76 7.60
CA GLU A 23 5.50 -17.24 6.74
C GLU A 23 6.22 -16.09 6.00
N ASP A 24 5.52 -14.96 5.81
CA ASP A 24 6.08 -13.78 5.16
C ASP A 24 7.08 -13.02 6.03
N LEU A 25 7.20 -13.34 7.34
CA LEU A 25 8.08 -12.62 8.27
C LEU A 25 9.54 -12.58 7.79
N ALA A 26 10.05 -13.68 7.24
CA ALA A 26 11.42 -13.74 6.72
C ALA A 26 11.60 -12.83 5.49
N GLY A 27 10.62 -12.81 4.58
CA GLY A 27 10.65 -11.91 3.42
C GLY A 27 10.51 -10.44 3.82
N LEU A 28 9.65 -10.16 4.80
CA LEU A 28 9.44 -8.80 5.31
C LEU A 28 10.70 -8.27 6.00
N ARG A 29 11.41 -9.12 6.78
CA ARG A 29 12.73 -8.80 7.35
C ARG A 29 13.76 -8.44 6.30
N GLU A 30 13.75 -9.11 5.16
CA GLU A 30 14.68 -8.78 4.07
C GLU A 30 14.33 -7.45 3.41
N LEU A 31 13.04 -7.12 3.30
CA LEU A 31 12.60 -5.81 2.83
C LEU A 31 13.04 -4.68 3.77
N THR A 32 12.89 -4.84 5.08
CA THR A 32 13.27 -3.79 6.06
C THR A 32 14.76 -3.52 6.14
N ARG A 33 15.61 -4.44 5.66
CA ARG A 33 17.06 -4.25 5.57
C ARG A 33 17.51 -3.43 4.36
N GLN A 34 16.62 -3.18 3.41
CA GLN A 34 16.95 -2.41 2.22
C GLN A 34 16.86 -0.91 2.52
N THR A 35 17.99 -0.21 2.41
CA THR A 35 18.06 1.24 2.64
C THR A 35 17.19 1.98 1.64
N GLU A 36 17.00 1.45 0.44
CA GLU A 36 16.13 2.05 -0.55
C GLU A 36 14.64 2.02 -0.17
N ILE A 37 14.24 1.26 0.86
CA ILE A 37 12.92 1.33 1.51
C ILE A 37 13.03 2.24 2.73
N THR A 38 13.96 1.96 3.63
CA THR A 38 14.01 2.63 4.95
C THR A 38 14.52 4.06 4.94
N ASP A 39 15.21 4.51 3.88
CA ASP A 39 15.57 5.92 3.72
C ASP A 39 14.36 6.78 3.32
N VAL A 40 13.37 6.16 2.69
CA VAL A 40 12.10 6.81 2.31
C VAL A 40 11.05 6.63 3.40
N LEU A 41 10.99 5.44 4.00
CA LEU A 41 10.03 5.03 5.01
C LEU A 41 10.79 4.63 6.29
N PRO A 42 11.29 5.60 7.07
CA PRO A 42 12.15 5.33 8.23
C PRO A 42 11.47 4.50 9.32
N ASP A 43 10.15 4.54 9.43
CA ASP A 43 9.36 3.74 10.37
C ASP A 43 9.48 2.23 10.11
N TRP A 44 9.94 1.83 8.93
CA TRP A 44 10.21 0.44 8.59
C TRP A 44 11.56 -0.07 9.13
N ARG A 45 12.36 0.78 9.80
CA ARG A 45 13.57 0.37 10.55
C ARG A 45 13.22 -0.28 11.89
N MET A 46 12.32 -1.25 11.85
CA MET A 46 11.85 -2.00 13.01
C MET A 46 12.90 -3.04 13.45
N SER A 47 13.01 -3.26 14.76
CA SER A 47 13.66 -4.46 15.29
C SER A 47 12.85 -5.72 14.93
N GLU A 48 13.45 -6.90 15.06
CA GLU A 48 12.76 -8.17 14.75
C GLU A 48 11.50 -8.36 15.60
N GLU A 49 11.55 -7.99 16.88
CA GLU A 49 10.42 -8.05 17.79
C GLU A 49 9.29 -7.10 17.34
N GLN A 50 9.63 -5.86 17.02
CA GLN A 50 8.66 -4.87 16.51
C GLN A 50 8.02 -5.32 15.20
N LEU A 51 8.82 -5.89 14.29
CA LEU A 51 8.32 -6.38 13.00
C LEU A 51 7.37 -7.58 13.17
N ASN A 52 7.70 -8.49 14.10
CA ASN A 52 6.83 -9.64 14.41
C ASN A 52 5.50 -9.18 15.03
N GLN A 53 5.54 -8.22 15.95
CA GLN A 53 4.34 -7.62 16.54
C GLN A 53 3.51 -6.88 15.49
N PHE A 54 4.16 -6.09 14.62
CA PHE A 54 3.51 -5.40 13.52
C PHE A 54 2.82 -6.36 12.55
N LEU A 55 3.51 -7.42 12.12
CA LEU A 55 2.94 -8.44 11.24
C LEU A 55 1.74 -9.13 11.89
N SER A 56 1.84 -9.49 13.18
CA SER A 56 0.74 -10.10 13.92
C SER A 56 -0.47 -9.16 14.00
N PHE A 57 -0.24 -7.87 14.26
CA PHE A 57 -1.28 -6.84 14.23
C PHE A 57 -1.96 -6.75 12.86
N VAL A 58 -1.17 -6.68 11.78
CA VAL A 58 -1.69 -6.63 10.40
C VAL A 58 -2.56 -7.86 10.11
N ILE A 59 -2.09 -9.07 10.45
CA ILE A 59 -2.85 -10.32 10.23
C ILE A 59 -4.16 -10.31 11.00
N SER A 60 -4.15 -9.90 12.28
CA SER A 60 -5.37 -9.81 13.10
C SER A 60 -6.37 -8.76 12.60
N SER A 61 -5.91 -7.77 11.82
CA SER A 61 -6.76 -6.69 11.32
C SER A 61 -7.69 -7.14 10.19
N TYR A 62 -7.33 -8.19 9.44
CA TYR A 62 -8.17 -8.67 8.33
C TYR A 62 -9.52 -9.22 8.79
N GLU A 63 -9.55 -9.92 9.94
CA GLU A 63 -10.80 -10.44 10.51
C GLU A 63 -11.76 -9.33 10.97
N ASN A 64 -11.24 -8.12 11.19
CA ASN A 64 -11.98 -6.96 11.68
C ASN A 64 -12.04 -5.84 10.63
N PHE A 65 -11.93 -6.19 9.34
CA PHE A 65 -11.99 -5.20 8.27
C PHE A 65 -13.34 -4.48 8.27
N ASP A 66 -13.29 -3.16 8.31
CA ASP A 66 -14.45 -2.27 8.28
C ASP A 66 -14.41 -1.43 6.99
N PRO A 67 -15.38 -1.60 6.06
CA PRO A 67 -15.49 -0.80 4.84
C PRO A 67 -15.62 0.72 5.07
N ASP A 68 -16.13 1.14 6.22
CA ASP A 68 -16.25 2.56 6.58
C ASP A 68 -14.94 3.09 7.21
N HIS A 69 -14.10 2.20 7.74
CA HIS A 69 -12.81 2.51 8.34
C HIS A 69 -11.66 1.75 7.65
N VAL A 70 -11.53 1.97 6.34
CA VAL A 70 -10.55 1.28 5.49
C VAL A 70 -9.13 1.37 6.06
N ARG A 71 -8.60 0.21 6.47
CA ARG A 71 -7.23 0.02 6.93
C ARG A 71 -6.82 -1.42 6.63
N PHE A 72 -5.86 -1.60 5.72
CA PHE A 72 -5.21 -2.89 5.48
C PHE A 72 -3.85 -2.70 4.82
N LEU A 73 -3.03 -3.74 4.88
CA LEU A 73 -1.73 -3.83 4.22
C LEU A 73 -1.62 -5.22 3.60
N LEU A 74 -1.34 -5.34 2.31
CA LEU A 74 -1.30 -6.63 1.61
C LEU A 74 0.12 -6.96 1.14
N ALA A 75 0.44 -8.25 1.15
CA ALA A 75 1.65 -8.81 0.59
C ALA A 75 1.60 -8.78 -0.94
N LEU A 76 2.71 -8.41 -1.57
CA LEU A 76 2.92 -8.54 -3.01
C LEU A 76 3.78 -9.78 -3.26
N GLU A 77 3.18 -10.85 -3.74
CA GLU A 77 3.87 -12.07 -4.13
C GLU A 77 4.06 -12.10 -5.65
N HIS A 78 5.29 -12.32 -6.10
CA HIS A 78 5.58 -12.44 -7.51
C HIS A 78 5.23 -13.84 -8.02
N LYS A 79 4.41 -13.93 -9.08
CA LYS A 79 3.84 -15.19 -9.56
C LYS A 79 4.88 -16.21 -9.98
N GLN A 80 5.97 -15.76 -10.60
CA GLN A 80 6.94 -16.67 -11.23
C GLN A 80 7.85 -17.36 -10.22
N ASP A 81 8.37 -16.63 -9.22
CA ASP A 81 9.31 -17.16 -8.23
C ASP A 81 8.69 -17.40 -6.85
N ARG A 82 7.39 -17.06 -6.68
CA ARG A 82 6.62 -17.25 -5.45
C ARG A 82 7.23 -16.53 -4.25
N ARG A 83 7.94 -15.42 -4.50
CA ARG A 83 8.58 -14.62 -3.44
C ARG A 83 7.72 -13.44 -3.04
N LEU A 84 7.75 -13.12 -1.75
CA LEU A 84 7.33 -11.81 -1.26
C LEU A 84 8.30 -10.75 -1.81
N ILE A 85 7.79 -9.84 -2.63
CA ILE A 85 8.61 -8.79 -3.25
C ILE A 85 8.31 -7.40 -2.69
N GLY A 86 7.25 -7.24 -1.90
CA GLY A 86 6.82 -5.94 -1.41
C GLY A 86 5.48 -5.99 -0.71
N TRP A 87 4.90 -4.81 -0.53
CA TRP A 87 3.58 -4.64 0.05
C TRP A 87 2.87 -3.42 -0.53
N CYS A 88 1.55 -3.42 -0.47
CA CYS A 88 0.70 -2.28 -0.81
C CYS A 88 -0.50 -2.26 0.13
N GLY A 89 -0.87 -1.09 0.64
CA GLY A 89 -1.97 -0.95 1.60
C GLY A 89 -2.65 0.40 1.52
N VAL A 90 -3.85 0.45 2.09
CA VAL A 90 -4.65 1.66 2.22
C VAL A 90 -5.03 1.85 3.68
N PHE A 91 -4.70 3.02 4.25
CA PHE A 91 -4.88 3.30 5.66
C PHE A 91 -4.96 4.81 5.95
N PRO A 92 -5.49 5.23 7.12
CA PRO A 92 -5.37 6.63 7.54
C PRO A 92 -3.91 7.00 7.83
N ASN A 93 -3.54 8.23 7.50
CA ASN A 93 -2.23 8.81 7.79
C ASN A 93 -2.42 10.08 8.61
N ASP A 94 -1.68 10.22 9.72
CA ASP A 94 -1.78 11.36 10.65
C ASP A 94 -1.37 12.72 10.02
N LEU A 95 -0.68 12.70 8.87
CA LEU A 95 -0.35 13.89 8.08
C LEU A 95 -1.51 14.35 7.19
N LEU A 96 -2.54 13.52 7.01
CA LEU A 96 -3.70 13.79 6.16
C LEU A 96 -4.95 14.08 7.00
N PRO A 97 -5.96 14.78 6.43
CA PRO A 97 -7.29 14.87 7.02
C PRO A 97 -7.86 13.49 7.41
N PRO A 98 -8.55 13.36 8.57
CA PRO A 98 -9.04 12.06 9.07
C PRO A 98 -9.98 11.29 8.11
N ALA A 99 -10.64 11.99 7.20
CA ALA A 99 -11.53 11.39 6.19
C ALA A 99 -10.76 10.77 5.01
N GLU A 100 -9.51 11.17 4.79
CA GLU A 100 -8.70 10.68 3.67
C GLU A 100 -8.04 9.34 4.03
N ARG A 101 -7.79 8.55 2.98
CA ARG A 101 -7.03 7.30 3.08
C ARG A 101 -5.88 7.35 2.12
N GLU A 102 -4.70 7.10 2.65
CA GLU A 102 -3.48 7.03 1.86
C GLU A 102 -3.31 5.62 1.29
N ILE A 103 -2.96 5.52 0.01
CA ILE A 103 -2.33 4.33 -0.53
C ILE A 103 -0.82 4.44 -0.42
N ALA A 104 -0.19 3.45 0.20
CA ALA A 104 1.25 3.37 0.35
C ALA A 104 1.75 2.00 -0.11
N TYR A 105 3.03 1.94 -0.48
CA TYR A 105 3.64 0.74 -1.00
C TYR A 105 5.16 0.75 -0.83
N ALA A 106 5.73 -0.44 -0.80
CA ALA A 106 7.17 -0.63 -0.99
C ALA A 106 7.43 -1.90 -1.80
N VAL A 107 8.58 -1.93 -2.47
CA VAL A 107 9.04 -3.09 -3.23
C VAL A 107 10.55 -3.23 -3.08
N SER A 108 11.00 -4.48 -3.01
CA SER A 108 12.41 -4.85 -3.02
C SER A 108 13.11 -4.23 -4.22
N LYS A 109 14.33 -3.75 -4.01
CA LYS A 109 15.19 -3.19 -5.05
C LYS A 109 15.39 -4.13 -6.24
N ASP A 110 15.37 -5.43 -6.01
CA ASP A 110 15.56 -6.46 -7.03
C ASP A 110 14.40 -6.53 -8.04
N TYR A 111 13.24 -5.97 -7.68
CA TYR A 111 11.99 -5.99 -8.45
C TYR A 111 11.53 -4.59 -8.89
N ARG A 112 12.35 -3.55 -8.68
CA ARG A 112 12.04 -2.18 -9.09
C ARG A 112 12.09 -1.99 -10.60
N ASN A 113 11.44 -0.93 -11.08
CA ASN A 113 11.40 -0.50 -12.48
C ASN A 113 10.80 -1.53 -13.46
N ARG A 114 10.05 -2.52 -12.97
CA ARG A 114 9.38 -3.56 -13.79
C ARG A 114 7.86 -3.39 -13.89
N GLY A 115 7.29 -2.38 -13.24
CA GLY A 115 5.85 -2.07 -13.30
C GLY A 115 4.99 -2.73 -12.21
N TYR A 116 5.52 -3.71 -11.47
CA TYR A 116 4.80 -4.45 -10.43
C TYR A 116 4.07 -3.59 -9.40
N VAL A 117 4.69 -2.50 -8.94
CA VAL A 117 4.04 -1.64 -7.94
C VAL A 117 2.89 -0.85 -8.54
N SER A 118 3.02 -0.33 -9.77
CA SER A 118 1.91 0.35 -10.45
C SER A 118 0.75 -0.59 -10.71
N GLU A 119 1.04 -1.84 -11.05
CA GLU A 119 0.06 -2.92 -11.17
C GLU A 119 -0.65 -3.19 -9.85
N ALA A 120 0.10 -3.34 -8.76
CA ALA A 120 -0.45 -3.53 -7.41
C ALA A 120 -1.33 -2.36 -6.95
N VAL A 121 -0.85 -1.13 -7.10
CA VAL A 121 -1.58 0.08 -6.69
C VAL A 121 -2.91 0.21 -7.44
N ARG A 122 -2.96 -0.11 -8.74
CA ARG A 122 -4.21 -0.11 -9.51
C ARG A 122 -5.19 -1.17 -9.01
N ALA A 123 -4.73 -2.39 -8.79
CA ALA A 123 -5.58 -3.48 -8.31
C ALA A 123 -6.14 -3.17 -6.92
N VAL A 124 -5.28 -2.73 -6.00
CA VAL A 124 -5.69 -2.35 -4.63
C VAL A 124 -6.67 -1.17 -4.65
N ALA A 125 -6.40 -0.12 -5.43
CA ALA A 125 -7.30 1.02 -5.52
C ALA A 125 -8.67 0.64 -6.11
N ALA A 126 -8.70 -0.20 -7.15
CA ALA A 126 -9.94 -0.71 -7.74
C ALA A 126 -10.76 -1.49 -6.70
N HIS A 127 -10.13 -2.41 -5.98
CA HIS A 127 -10.77 -3.19 -4.91
C HIS A 127 -11.33 -2.31 -3.81
N VAL A 128 -10.60 -1.27 -3.39
CA VAL A 128 -11.09 -0.30 -2.41
C VAL A 128 -12.35 0.41 -2.93
N PHE A 129 -12.35 0.87 -4.16
CA PHE A 129 -13.53 1.53 -4.73
C PHE A 129 -14.71 0.59 -4.92
N GLU A 130 -14.48 -0.69 -5.15
CA GLU A 130 -15.54 -1.70 -5.29
C GLU A 130 -16.15 -2.08 -3.93
N CYS A 131 -15.33 -2.26 -2.91
CA CYS A 131 -15.78 -2.77 -1.61
C CYS A 131 -16.12 -1.68 -0.57
N THR A 132 -15.88 -0.40 -0.87
CA THR A 132 -16.04 0.69 0.11
C THR A 132 -16.77 1.90 -0.48
N SER A 133 -17.20 2.80 0.40
CA SER A 133 -17.86 4.06 0.04
C SER A 133 -16.88 5.17 -0.35
N LEU A 134 -15.56 4.91 -0.32
CA LEU A 134 -14.55 5.91 -0.65
C LEU A 134 -14.71 6.41 -2.08
N GLY A 135 -14.83 7.74 -2.22
CA GLY A 135 -14.83 8.42 -3.51
C GLY A 135 -13.43 8.72 -4.04
N GLU A 136 -12.44 8.77 -3.15
CA GLU A 136 -11.06 9.15 -3.48
C GLU A 136 -10.06 8.39 -2.61
N ILE A 137 -8.86 8.17 -3.15
CA ILE A 137 -7.68 7.66 -2.46
C ILE A 137 -6.53 8.64 -2.72
N VAL A 138 -5.74 8.88 -1.69
CA VAL A 138 -4.64 9.86 -1.71
C VAL A 138 -3.30 9.13 -1.76
N ALA A 139 -2.30 9.74 -2.39
CA ALA A 139 -0.90 9.38 -2.17
C ALA A 139 -0.10 10.65 -1.93
N ILE A 140 0.73 10.68 -0.89
CA ILE A 140 1.69 11.77 -0.65
C ILE A 140 3.11 11.27 -0.92
N VAL A 141 3.84 11.99 -1.74
CA VAL A 141 5.16 11.57 -2.21
C VAL A 141 6.18 12.66 -1.93
N LYS A 142 7.27 12.35 -1.24
CA LYS A 142 8.39 13.29 -1.05
C LYS A 142 8.91 13.75 -2.44
N PRO A 143 9.15 15.05 -2.68
CA PRO A 143 9.58 15.55 -3.99
C PRO A 143 10.84 14.88 -4.58
N PHE A 144 11.76 14.42 -3.73
CA PHE A 144 12.96 13.71 -4.16
C PHE A 144 12.70 12.26 -4.60
N ASN A 145 11.55 11.67 -4.27
CA ASN A 145 11.19 10.28 -4.56
C ASN A 145 10.53 10.14 -5.94
N ALA A 146 11.30 10.46 -6.99
CA ALA A 146 10.87 10.33 -8.38
C ALA A 146 10.34 8.92 -8.74
N PRO A 147 10.87 7.80 -8.22
CA PRO A 147 10.28 6.47 -8.44
C PRO A 147 8.83 6.34 -7.98
N SER A 148 8.51 6.79 -6.76
CA SER A 148 7.14 6.74 -6.22
C SER A 148 6.19 7.64 -7.01
N ARG A 149 6.65 8.84 -7.38
CA ARG A 149 5.87 9.73 -8.26
C ARG A 149 5.46 9.05 -9.57
N ARG A 150 6.40 8.37 -10.25
CA ARG A 150 6.10 7.63 -11.48
C ARG A 150 5.12 6.49 -11.25
N VAL A 151 5.15 5.85 -10.07
CA VAL A 151 4.20 4.79 -9.75
C VAL A 151 2.79 5.36 -9.60
N ALA A 152 2.62 6.46 -8.85
CA ALA A 152 1.34 7.14 -8.70
C ALA A 152 0.75 7.57 -10.07
N GLU A 153 1.56 8.24 -10.89
CA GLU A 153 1.16 8.68 -12.25
C GLU A 153 0.75 7.49 -13.14
N LYS A 154 1.53 6.40 -13.15
CA LYS A 154 1.19 5.17 -13.92
C LYS A 154 -0.04 4.43 -13.40
N ALA A 155 -0.35 4.60 -12.11
CA ALA A 155 -1.55 4.05 -11.50
C ALA A 155 -2.80 4.92 -11.75
N GLY A 156 -2.64 6.05 -12.44
CA GLY A 156 -3.75 6.94 -12.79
C GLY A 156 -4.02 8.04 -11.77
N PHE A 157 -3.17 8.19 -10.75
CA PHE A 157 -3.30 9.30 -9.81
C PHE A 157 -2.93 10.62 -10.49
N GLU A 158 -3.72 11.66 -10.23
CA GLU A 158 -3.49 13.00 -10.71
C GLU A 158 -2.71 13.80 -9.66
N HIS A 159 -1.59 14.41 -10.05
CA HIS A 159 -0.90 15.40 -9.20
C HIS A 159 -1.82 16.61 -9.01
N ARG A 160 -2.14 16.94 -7.77
CA ARG A 160 -3.00 18.09 -7.45
C ARG A 160 -2.19 19.33 -7.10
N ARG A 161 -1.20 19.16 -6.22
CA ARG A 161 -0.42 20.27 -5.65
C ARG A 161 0.82 19.76 -4.92
N ARG A 162 1.74 20.67 -4.63
CA ARG A 162 2.76 20.49 -3.59
C ARG A 162 2.29 21.14 -2.29
N VAL A 163 2.48 20.46 -1.17
CA VAL A 163 2.05 20.92 0.16
C VAL A 163 3.14 20.68 1.19
N THR A 164 3.23 21.56 2.18
CA THR A 164 3.96 21.31 3.42
C THR A 164 2.99 20.75 4.45
N LEU A 165 3.26 19.57 5.00
CA LEU A 165 2.39 18.92 5.99
C LEU A 165 2.86 19.22 7.43
N SER A 166 2.16 18.65 8.41
CA SER A 166 2.40 18.92 9.84
C SER A 166 3.81 18.56 10.31
N ASP A 167 4.49 17.63 9.64
CA ASP A 167 5.89 17.27 9.85
C ASP A 167 6.90 18.29 9.28
N GLN A 168 6.43 19.44 8.80
CA GLN A 168 7.22 20.52 8.18
C GLN A 168 7.99 20.11 6.91
N CYS A 169 7.63 18.97 6.31
CA CYS A 169 8.22 18.52 5.06
C CYS A 169 7.29 18.81 3.87
N GLU A 170 7.90 18.98 2.69
CA GLU A 170 7.17 19.07 1.44
C GLU A 170 6.79 17.69 0.88
N TYR A 171 5.60 17.61 0.31
CA TYR A 171 5.05 16.45 -0.40
C TYR A 171 4.35 16.89 -1.68
N ASP A 172 4.54 16.12 -2.75
CA ASP A 172 3.65 16.13 -3.89
C ASP A 172 2.40 15.31 -3.54
N TYR A 173 1.23 15.94 -3.63
CA TYR A 173 -0.06 15.39 -3.24
C TYR A 173 -0.82 14.91 -4.47
N PHE A 174 -1.18 13.63 -4.48
CA PHE A 174 -1.83 12.94 -5.58
C PHE A 174 -3.22 12.43 -5.17
N ILE A 175 -4.18 12.48 -6.09
CA ILE A 175 -5.53 11.94 -5.89
C ILE A 175 -5.87 10.99 -7.02
N LEU A 176 -6.43 9.83 -6.67
CA LEU A 176 -7.19 8.99 -7.58
C LEU A 176 -8.66 9.03 -7.14
N SER A 177 -9.55 9.39 -8.05
CA SER A 177 -11.00 9.44 -7.78
C SER A 177 -11.69 8.22 -8.38
N LYS A 178 -12.71 7.69 -7.69
CA LYS A 178 -13.57 6.62 -8.21
C LYS A 178 -14.19 7.08 -9.52
N ALA A 179 -14.09 6.25 -10.56
CA ALA A 179 -14.69 6.56 -11.85
C ALA A 179 -16.19 6.80 -11.66
N LYS A 180 -16.70 7.93 -12.18
CA LYS A 180 -18.15 8.17 -12.20
C LYS A 180 -18.78 7.08 -13.07
N GLU A 181 -19.72 6.33 -12.51
CA GLU A 181 -20.56 5.43 -13.29
C GLU A 181 -21.19 6.26 -14.42
N ARG A 182 -20.85 5.92 -15.68
CA ARG A 182 -21.57 6.44 -16.83
C ARG A 182 -22.96 5.81 -16.80
N ARG A 183 -23.94 6.56 -16.31
CA ARG A 183 -25.37 6.24 -16.49
C ARG A 183 -25.75 6.33 -17.95
#